data_AF-A0A2K3JE32-F1
#
_entry.id   AF-A0A2K3JE32-F1
#
_cell.length_a   1.000
_cell.length_b   1.000
_cell.length_c   1.000
_cell.angle_alpha   90.00
_cell.angle_beta   90.00
_cell.angle_gamma   90.00
#
_symmetry.space_group_name_H-M   'P 1'
#
loop_
_entity.id
_entity.type
_entity.pdbx_description
1 polymer ?
#
loop_
_entity_poly.entity_id
_entity_poly.type
_entity_poly.pdbx_seq_one_letter_code
_entity_poly.pdbx_strand_id
1 'polypeptide(L)'
;MTKGKDTVPKAIFSIWWDDKLGPMVGRSYPETMILSSEEAVTVFMGHGSNMEISVGYSKIASGVVVSYMRPPNCIAILLDNEENGAIIERNLLRLAPTIDFDSDAWGKELEKAFHGLTDLINETTGEELLLNPGVKQLVGDMMNGRVATVFPKHVLKATVRYPNAHEYLGNDDEEVARLLKDLEDEEILESRTYGRKVECRQCGDSDITIELLCPSCSSNDIHKVYTVFCPKCSNQFQAVLVDDLAEVTCMTCKQPVKVSELSIIDVEPLCNKCGTASNDPKIVFKCATCGKQLKGADLLSGTGLAYYFRYAHD
;
A
#
# COMPACT_ATOMS: atom_id res chain seq x y z
N MET A 1 -16.17 12.53 -22.22
CA MET A 1 -15.88 11.81 -20.96
C MET A 1 -17.08 10.91 -20.70
N THR A 2 -16.93 9.63 -20.99
CA THR A 2 -17.93 8.61 -20.71
C THR A 2 -18.15 8.56 -19.20
N LYS A 3 -19.38 8.77 -18.73
CA LYS A 3 -19.77 8.44 -17.35
C LYS A 3 -19.30 7.00 -17.11
N GLY A 4 -18.39 6.79 -16.17
CA GLY A 4 -18.09 5.44 -15.68
C GLY A 4 -19.42 4.86 -15.19
N LYS A 5 -19.71 3.61 -15.52
CA LYS A 5 -20.85 2.90 -14.93
C LYS A 5 -20.72 3.04 -13.41
N ASP A 6 -21.76 3.58 -12.78
CA ASP A 6 -21.84 3.71 -11.33
C ASP A 6 -21.65 2.31 -10.74
N THR A 7 -20.64 2.14 -9.88
CA THR A 7 -20.34 0.86 -9.22
C THR A 7 -21.39 0.65 -8.14
N VAL A 8 -22.35 -0.24 -8.36
CA VAL A 8 -23.49 -0.43 -7.45
C VAL A 8 -23.35 -1.77 -6.71
N PRO A 9 -23.21 -1.76 -5.37
CA PRO A 9 -23.19 -2.99 -4.61
C PRO A 9 -24.55 -3.71 -4.71
N LYS A 10 -24.53 -5.01 -4.97
CA LYS A 10 -25.73 -5.85 -5.04
C LYS A 10 -26.19 -6.34 -3.68
N ALA A 11 -25.23 -6.74 -2.86
CA ALA A 11 -25.48 -7.33 -1.57
C ALA A 11 -24.28 -7.15 -0.66
N ILE A 12 -24.56 -7.18 0.65
CA ILE A 12 -23.59 -7.34 1.72
C ILE A 12 -23.87 -8.64 2.45
N PHE A 13 -22.83 -9.35 2.86
CA PHE A 13 -22.91 -10.59 3.63
C PHE A 13 -22.07 -10.45 4.89
N SER A 14 -22.56 -11.01 6.00
CA SER A 14 -21.69 -11.37 7.12
C SER A 14 -21.25 -12.82 6.97
N ILE A 15 -19.99 -13.09 7.27
CA ILE A 15 -19.40 -14.42 7.26
C ILE A 15 -18.55 -14.49 8.53
N TRP A 16 -18.57 -15.60 9.27
CA TRP A 16 -17.67 -15.77 10.42
C TRP A 16 -16.94 -17.09 10.33
N TRP A 17 -15.78 -17.16 10.95
CA TRP A 17 -14.98 -18.38 11.02
C TRP A 17 -15.30 -19.15 12.30
N ASP A 18 -15.61 -20.44 12.18
CA ASP A 18 -15.68 -21.39 13.28
C ASP A 18 -14.51 -22.39 13.17
N ASP A 19 -13.73 -22.55 14.24
CA ASP A 19 -12.53 -23.39 14.22
C ASP A 19 -12.80 -24.89 13.98
N LYS A 20 -14.05 -25.35 14.15
CA LYS A 20 -14.45 -26.74 13.94
C LYS A 20 -15.18 -26.95 12.62
N LEU A 21 -15.95 -25.95 12.18
CA LEU A 21 -16.84 -26.04 11.03
C LEU A 21 -16.35 -25.26 9.79
N GLY A 22 -15.34 -24.42 9.96
CA GLY A 22 -14.84 -23.52 8.91
C GLY A 22 -15.70 -22.26 8.76
N PRO A 23 -15.69 -21.61 7.58
CA PRO A 23 -16.41 -20.36 7.37
C PRO A 23 -17.91 -20.62 7.25
N MET A 24 -18.67 -19.98 8.12
CA MET A 24 -20.13 -20.03 8.15
C MET A 24 -20.68 -18.76 7.53
N VAL A 25 -21.60 -18.94 6.58
CA VAL A 25 -22.36 -17.83 6.00
C VAL A 25 -23.34 -17.34 7.04
N GLY A 26 -23.22 -16.08 7.39
CA GLY A 26 -24.13 -15.40 8.29
C GLY A 26 -25.36 -14.88 7.57
N ARG A 27 -25.66 -13.60 7.79
CA ARG A 27 -26.81 -12.94 7.20
C ARG A 27 -26.41 -12.20 5.93
N SER A 28 -27.40 -11.82 5.14
CA SER A 28 -27.22 -10.98 3.97
C SER A 28 -28.20 -9.83 3.99
N TYR A 29 -27.83 -8.76 3.28
CA TYR A 29 -28.76 -7.72 2.89
C TYR A 29 -28.53 -7.37 1.41
N PRO A 30 -29.59 -7.36 0.56
CA PRO A 30 -30.95 -7.78 0.88
C PRO A 30 -31.02 -9.29 1.19
N GLU A 31 -31.95 -9.70 2.06
CA GLU A 31 -32.08 -11.10 2.55
C GLU A 31 -32.33 -12.13 1.44
N THR A 32 -32.76 -11.69 0.26
CA THR A 32 -32.99 -12.54 -0.91
C THR A 32 -31.70 -13.06 -1.54
N MET A 33 -30.56 -12.45 -1.23
CA MET A 33 -29.25 -12.84 -1.77
C MET A 33 -28.61 -13.87 -0.85
N ILE A 34 -28.16 -14.98 -1.41
CA ILE A 34 -27.59 -16.09 -0.63
C ILE A 34 -26.17 -16.33 -1.13
N LEU A 35 -25.23 -16.45 -0.20
CA LEU A 35 -23.86 -16.89 -0.47
C LEU A 35 -23.77 -18.38 -0.13
N SER A 36 -23.21 -19.19 -1.01
CA SER A 36 -22.95 -20.60 -0.70
C SER A 36 -21.72 -20.76 0.22
N SER A 37 -21.62 -21.88 0.93
CA SER A 37 -20.45 -22.17 1.78
C SER A 37 -19.14 -22.22 0.99
N GLU A 38 -19.17 -22.69 -0.26
CA GLU A 38 -17.98 -22.71 -1.15
C GLU A 38 -17.54 -21.29 -1.54
N GLU A 39 -18.49 -20.41 -1.85
CA GLU A 39 -18.20 -19.01 -2.12
C GLU A 39 -17.68 -18.30 -0.86
N ALA A 40 -18.21 -18.63 0.32
CA ALA A 40 -17.73 -18.09 1.60
C ALA A 40 -16.27 -18.47 1.90
N VAL A 41 -15.87 -19.71 1.62
CA VAL A 41 -14.47 -20.14 1.68
C VAL A 41 -13.61 -19.30 0.73
N THR A 42 -14.08 -19.10 -0.50
CA THR A 42 -13.36 -18.32 -1.52
C THR A 42 -13.15 -16.87 -1.09
N VAL A 43 -14.13 -16.28 -0.40
CA VAL A 43 -14.01 -14.94 0.19
C VAL A 43 -12.94 -14.92 1.29
N PHE A 44 -12.98 -15.87 2.25
CA PHE A 44 -11.98 -15.96 3.32
C PHE A 44 -10.56 -16.14 2.79
N MET A 45 -10.38 -16.99 1.78
CA MET A 45 -9.07 -17.21 1.14
C MET A 45 -8.52 -15.94 0.47
N GLY A 46 -9.38 -14.99 0.10
CA GLY A 46 -8.99 -13.68 -0.44
C GLY A 46 -8.20 -12.81 0.55
N HIS A 47 -8.22 -13.15 1.85
CA HIS A 47 -7.47 -12.44 2.90
C HIS A 47 -6.12 -13.11 3.26
N GLY A 48 -5.71 -14.10 2.47
CA GLY A 48 -4.49 -14.88 2.69
C GLY A 48 -4.65 -16.00 3.71
N SER A 49 -3.72 -16.96 3.69
CA SER A 49 -3.81 -18.20 4.49
C SER A 49 -3.88 -17.99 6.01
N ASN A 50 -3.39 -16.85 6.49
CA ASN A 50 -3.42 -16.46 7.92
C ASN A 50 -4.44 -15.35 8.23
N MET A 51 -5.25 -14.91 7.26
CA MET A 51 -6.21 -13.81 7.42
C MET A 51 -5.57 -12.46 7.86
N GLU A 52 -4.30 -12.23 7.50
CA GLU A 52 -3.53 -11.04 7.87
C GLU A 52 -3.89 -9.80 7.05
N ILE A 53 -4.55 -9.99 5.89
CA ILE A 53 -4.94 -8.88 5.01
C ILE A 53 -6.34 -8.41 5.39
N SER A 54 -6.50 -7.12 5.68
CA SER A 54 -7.79 -6.57 6.10
C SER A 54 -8.82 -6.46 4.98
N VAL A 55 -8.39 -6.30 3.72
CA VAL A 55 -9.27 -6.24 2.54
C VAL A 55 -8.93 -7.34 1.54
N GLY A 56 -9.92 -8.13 1.14
CA GLY A 56 -9.78 -9.26 0.23
C GLY A 56 -10.59 -9.06 -1.05
N TYR A 57 -10.06 -9.54 -2.17
CA TYR A 57 -10.71 -9.53 -3.47
C TYR A 57 -10.90 -10.96 -3.98
N SER A 58 -12.15 -11.34 -4.20
CA SER A 58 -12.49 -12.70 -4.62
C SER A 58 -13.46 -12.68 -5.79
N LYS A 59 -13.31 -13.65 -6.70
CA LYS A 59 -14.27 -13.87 -7.79
C LYS A 59 -15.07 -15.12 -7.50
N ILE A 60 -16.38 -14.98 -7.39
CA ILE A 60 -17.33 -16.07 -7.15
C ILE A 60 -18.27 -16.23 -8.36
N ALA A 61 -19.10 -17.28 -8.35
CA ALA A 61 -20.03 -17.53 -9.45
C ALA A 61 -21.02 -16.37 -9.64
N SER A 62 -21.45 -15.78 -8.52
CA SER A 62 -22.42 -14.67 -8.48
C SER A 62 -21.81 -13.30 -8.84
N GLY A 63 -20.49 -13.17 -8.84
CA GLY A 63 -19.78 -11.95 -9.26
C GLY A 63 -18.44 -11.69 -8.59
N VAL A 64 -18.03 -10.42 -8.55
CA VAL A 64 -16.82 -9.99 -7.85
C VAL A 64 -17.19 -9.57 -6.43
N VAL A 65 -16.37 -9.99 -5.45
CA VAL A 65 -16.55 -9.67 -4.04
C VAL A 65 -15.37 -8.86 -3.54
N VAL A 66 -15.67 -7.75 -2.87
CA VAL A 66 -14.73 -7.00 -2.03
C VAL A 66 -15.10 -7.25 -0.59
N SER A 67 -14.15 -7.71 0.21
CA SER A 67 -14.40 -8.16 1.58
C SER A 67 -13.49 -7.46 2.57
N TYR A 68 -13.99 -7.26 3.79
CA TYR A 68 -13.26 -6.70 4.92
C TYR A 68 -13.24 -7.69 6.09
N MET A 69 -12.05 -8.01 6.57
CA MET A 69 -11.81 -8.99 7.62
C MET A 69 -11.52 -8.29 8.96
N ARG A 70 -12.27 -8.67 9.98
CA ARG A 70 -12.00 -8.40 11.39
C ARG A 70 -12.17 -9.72 12.16
N PRO A 71 -11.10 -10.53 12.27
CA PRO A 71 -11.21 -11.90 12.75
C PRO A 71 -11.94 -11.99 14.10
N PRO A 72 -12.88 -12.94 14.26
CA PRO A 72 -13.21 -14.04 13.33
C PRO A 72 -14.26 -13.67 12.27
N ASN A 73 -14.71 -12.42 12.22
CA ASN A 73 -15.81 -11.96 11.37
C ASN A 73 -15.32 -11.30 10.09
N CYS A 74 -16.11 -11.45 9.03
CA CYS A 74 -15.86 -10.90 7.71
C CYS A 74 -17.15 -10.31 7.15
N ILE A 75 -17.03 -9.18 6.47
CA ILE A 75 -18.10 -8.60 5.69
C ILE A 75 -17.71 -8.64 4.23
N ALA A 76 -18.63 -9.11 3.38
CA ALA A 76 -18.38 -9.29 1.96
C ALA A 76 -19.40 -8.50 1.13
N ILE A 77 -18.92 -7.67 0.20
CA ILE A 77 -19.75 -6.88 -0.71
C ILE A 77 -19.69 -7.49 -2.09
N LEU A 78 -20.84 -7.94 -2.61
CA LEU A 78 -20.98 -8.44 -3.97
C LEU A 78 -21.26 -7.30 -4.94
N LEU A 79 -20.49 -7.25 -6.02
CA LEU A 79 -20.57 -6.25 -7.08
C LEU A 79 -21.18 -6.83 -8.36
N ASP A 80 -21.55 -5.94 -9.27
CA ASP A 80 -21.90 -6.33 -10.62
C ASP A 80 -20.67 -6.86 -11.39
N ASN A 81 -20.92 -7.81 -12.31
CA ASN A 81 -19.85 -8.38 -13.11
C ASN A 81 -19.24 -7.27 -14.00
N GLU A 82 -17.91 -7.12 -13.93
CA GLU A 82 -17.08 -6.12 -14.66
C GLU A 82 -16.75 -4.80 -13.93
N GLU A 83 -17.04 -4.66 -12.63
CA GLU A 83 -16.78 -3.40 -11.90
C GLU A 83 -15.41 -3.31 -11.21
N ASN A 84 -14.88 -2.08 -11.11
CA ASN A 84 -13.63 -1.76 -10.41
C ASN A 84 -13.91 -1.60 -8.90
N GLY A 85 -13.53 -2.62 -8.11
CA GLY A 85 -13.78 -2.66 -6.66
C GLY A 85 -13.03 -1.61 -5.82
N ALA A 86 -12.14 -0.79 -6.40
CA ALA A 86 -11.35 0.19 -5.64
C ALA A 86 -12.21 1.27 -4.92
N ILE A 87 -13.33 1.69 -5.52
CA ILE A 87 -14.26 2.63 -4.87
C ILE A 87 -14.92 1.97 -3.65
N ILE A 88 -15.28 0.70 -3.79
CA ILE A 88 -15.90 -0.10 -2.74
C ILE A 88 -14.91 -0.34 -1.61
N GLU A 89 -13.68 -0.76 -1.91
CA GLU A 89 -12.62 -0.90 -0.91
C GLU A 89 -12.45 0.38 -0.10
N ARG A 90 -12.25 1.52 -0.77
CA ARG A 90 -12.03 2.81 -0.09
C ARG A 90 -13.18 3.17 0.83
N ASN A 91 -14.42 3.01 0.37
CA ASN A 91 -15.60 3.36 1.15
C ASN A 91 -15.91 2.32 2.25
N LEU A 92 -15.61 1.05 2.01
CA LEU A 92 -15.71 -0.02 3.00
C LEU A 92 -14.72 0.19 4.15
N LEU A 93 -13.48 0.61 3.86
CA LEU A 93 -12.49 0.98 4.88
C LEU A 93 -12.94 2.16 5.75
N ARG A 94 -13.70 3.11 5.18
CA ARG A 94 -14.29 4.24 5.93
C ARG A 94 -15.47 3.79 6.80
N LEU A 95 -16.25 2.84 6.31
CA LEU A 95 -17.45 2.35 6.97
C LEU A 95 -17.12 1.33 8.08
N ALA A 96 -16.12 0.46 7.89
CA ALA A 96 -15.81 -0.64 8.79
C ALA A 96 -15.67 -0.26 10.28
N PRO A 97 -15.05 0.89 10.67
CA PRO A 97 -15.00 1.31 12.07
C PRO A 97 -16.36 1.59 12.72
N THR A 98 -17.40 1.83 11.91
CA THR A 98 -18.77 2.15 12.37
C THR A 98 -19.67 0.93 12.47
N ILE A 99 -19.22 -0.22 11.97
CA ILE A 99 -19.96 -1.48 12.01
C ILE A 99 -19.64 -2.19 13.31
N ASP A 100 -20.69 -2.60 14.03
CA ASP A 100 -20.54 -3.43 15.21
C ASP A 100 -20.41 -4.91 14.82
N PHE A 101 -19.16 -5.38 14.67
CA PHE A 101 -18.84 -6.77 14.32
C PHE A 101 -19.18 -7.77 15.44
N ASP A 102 -19.54 -7.30 16.63
CA ASP A 102 -19.91 -8.15 17.77
C ASP A 102 -21.43 -8.10 18.03
N SER A 103 -22.20 -7.50 17.12
CA SER A 103 -23.64 -7.32 17.29
C SER A 103 -24.43 -8.62 17.16
N ASP A 104 -25.34 -8.89 18.10
CA ASP A 104 -26.34 -9.96 17.98
C ASP A 104 -27.43 -9.65 16.93
N ALA A 105 -27.49 -8.41 16.44
CA ALA A 105 -28.51 -7.91 15.51
C ALA A 105 -27.97 -7.72 14.08
N TRP A 106 -27.13 -8.66 13.60
CA TRP A 106 -26.48 -8.61 12.29
C TRP A 106 -27.36 -8.18 11.12
N GLY A 107 -28.64 -8.55 11.07
CA GLY A 107 -29.53 -8.12 9.98
C GLY A 107 -29.66 -6.59 9.89
N LYS A 108 -29.81 -5.90 11.03
CA LYS A 108 -29.90 -4.44 11.09
C LYS A 108 -28.55 -3.77 10.84
N GLU A 109 -27.46 -4.35 11.36
CA GLU A 109 -26.12 -3.83 11.11
C GLU A 109 -25.74 -3.94 9.63
N LEU A 110 -26.08 -5.05 8.97
CA LEU A 110 -25.85 -5.21 7.53
C LEU A 110 -26.69 -4.25 6.69
N GLU A 111 -27.97 -4.07 7.01
CA GLU A 111 -28.83 -3.08 6.33
C GLU A 111 -28.26 -1.66 6.47
N LYS A 112 -27.91 -1.25 7.70
CA LYS A 112 -27.30 0.05 8.00
C LYS A 112 -25.97 0.22 7.25
N ALA A 113 -25.12 -0.80 7.26
CA ALA A 113 -23.85 -0.80 6.56
C ALA A 113 -24.04 -0.70 5.04
N PHE A 114 -25.00 -1.44 4.47
CA PHE A 114 -25.29 -1.41 3.04
C PHE A 114 -25.77 -0.03 2.59
N HIS A 115 -26.71 0.57 3.32
CA HIS A 115 -27.17 1.93 3.03
C HIS A 115 -26.05 2.94 3.21
N GLY A 116 -25.29 2.88 4.32
CA GLY A 116 -24.14 3.77 4.53
C GLY A 116 -23.05 3.64 3.46
N LEU A 117 -22.79 2.43 2.97
CA LEU A 117 -21.88 2.21 1.84
C LEU A 117 -22.43 2.83 0.56
N THR A 118 -23.72 2.61 0.28
CA THR A 118 -24.40 3.16 -0.90
C THR A 118 -24.41 4.69 -0.87
N ASP A 119 -24.67 5.28 0.29
CA ASP A 119 -24.58 6.72 0.53
C ASP A 119 -23.16 7.21 0.28
N LEU A 120 -22.12 6.57 0.84
CA LEU A 120 -20.72 6.94 0.58
C LEU A 120 -20.28 6.82 -0.88
N ILE A 121 -20.89 5.92 -1.65
CA ILE A 121 -20.66 5.78 -3.10
C ILE A 121 -21.34 6.91 -3.88
N ASN A 122 -22.55 7.31 -3.47
CA ASN A 122 -23.36 8.34 -4.11
C ASN A 122 -22.96 9.77 -3.72
N GLU A 123 -22.52 9.95 -2.48
CA GLU A 123 -21.71 11.04 -1.96
C GLU A 123 -20.33 10.93 -2.65
N THR A 124 -19.21 11.39 -2.13
CA THR A 124 -17.90 11.38 -2.83
C THR A 124 -17.92 11.76 -4.34
N THR A 125 -18.80 12.67 -4.74
CA THR A 125 -18.73 13.32 -6.05
C THR A 125 -17.51 14.26 -6.07
N GLY A 126 -17.04 14.65 -7.27
CA GLY A 126 -15.95 15.64 -7.38
C GLY A 126 -16.27 16.96 -6.66
N GLU A 127 -17.56 17.32 -6.56
CA GLU A 127 -18.04 18.50 -5.84
C GLU A 127 -17.92 18.35 -4.32
N GLU A 128 -18.22 17.18 -3.77
CA GLU A 128 -18.07 16.92 -2.33
C GLU A 128 -16.61 16.81 -1.90
N LEU A 129 -15.74 16.26 -2.74
CA LEU A 129 -14.29 16.30 -2.49
C LEU A 129 -13.78 17.74 -2.39
N LEU A 130 -14.35 18.67 -3.17
CA LEU A 130 -14.04 20.11 -3.10
C LEU A 130 -14.66 20.82 -1.89
N LEU A 131 -15.55 20.19 -1.13
CA LEU A 131 -16.00 20.72 0.17
C LEU A 131 -14.90 20.59 1.22
N ASN A 132 -13.97 19.65 1.07
CA ASN A 132 -12.80 19.57 1.94
C ASN A 132 -11.90 20.80 1.71
N PRO A 133 -11.64 21.63 2.73
CA PRO A 133 -10.86 22.86 2.55
C PRO A 133 -9.46 22.62 2.01
N GLY A 134 -8.80 21.53 2.45
CA GLY A 134 -7.46 21.16 1.99
C GLY A 134 -7.44 20.72 0.54
N VAL A 135 -8.43 19.94 0.10
CA VAL A 135 -8.57 19.53 -1.31
C VAL A 135 -8.86 20.74 -2.19
N LYS A 136 -9.80 21.61 -1.78
CA LYS A 136 -10.12 22.85 -2.49
C LYS A 136 -8.90 23.75 -2.64
N GLN A 137 -8.12 23.89 -1.58
CA GLN A 137 -6.88 24.67 -1.59
C GLN A 137 -5.85 24.05 -2.54
N LEU A 138 -5.56 22.75 -2.42
CA LEU A 138 -4.60 22.07 -3.29
C LEU A 138 -4.99 22.19 -4.77
N VAL A 139 -6.24 21.87 -5.11
CA VAL A 139 -6.74 21.97 -6.48
C VAL A 139 -6.69 23.42 -6.97
N GLY A 140 -7.09 24.39 -6.13
CA GLY A 140 -6.99 25.81 -6.45
C GLY A 140 -5.54 26.26 -6.68
N ASP A 141 -4.59 25.78 -5.87
CA ASP A 141 -3.16 26.05 -6.04
C ASP A 141 -2.62 25.43 -7.32
N MET A 142 -3.07 24.23 -7.68
CA MET A 142 -2.71 23.57 -8.94
C MET A 142 -3.27 24.30 -10.17
N MET A 143 -4.56 24.67 -10.13
CA MET A 143 -5.22 25.43 -11.22
C MET A 143 -4.56 26.79 -11.46
N ASN A 144 -4.07 27.44 -10.41
CA ASN A 144 -3.37 28.71 -10.49
C ASN A 144 -1.86 28.58 -10.74
N GLY A 145 -1.34 27.36 -10.91
CA GLY A 145 0.09 27.09 -11.16
C GLY A 145 1.01 27.32 -9.96
N ARG A 146 0.47 27.54 -8.74
CA ARG A 146 1.27 27.61 -7.51
C ARG A 146 1.88 26.25 -7.16
N VAL A 147 1.16 25.18 -7.46
CA VAL A 147 1.64 23.79 -7.37
C VAL A 147 1.55 23.18 -8.76
N ALA A 148 2.67 23.06 -9.47
CA ALA A 148 2.65 22.54 -10.85
C ALA A 148 2.30 21.05 -10.92
N THR A 149 2.87 20.26 -10.00
CA THR A 149 2.71 18.80 -9.97
C THR A 149 2.88 18.31 -8.53
N VAL A 150 2.12 17.29 -8.14
CA VAL A 150 2.30 16.56 -6.88
C VAL A 150 3.14 15.32 -7.19
N PHE A 151 4.38 15.30 -6.70
CA PHE A 151 5.28 14.15 -6.88
C PHE A 151 5.26 13.25 -5.64
N PRO A 152 5.22 11.91 -5.80
CA PRO A 152 5.44 11.01 -4.68
C PRO A 152 6.89 11.12 -4.20
N LYS A 153 7.10 10.92 -2.90
CA LYS A 153 8.43 10.82 -2.29
C LYS A 153 8.56 9.49 -1.57
N HIS A 154 9.42 8.61 -2.10
CA HIS A 154 9.71 7.30 -1.48
C HIS A 154 10.79 7.48 -0.41
N VAL A 155 10.37 7.42 0.85
CA VAL A 155 11.23 7.67 2.03
C VAL A 155 11.62 6.35 2.68
N LEU A 156 12.92 6.16 2.90
CA LEU A 156 13.45 5.14 3.79
C LEU A 156 13.53 5.72 5.19
N LYS A 157 12.71 5.17 6.09
CA LYS A 157 12.67 5.58 7.48
C LYS A 157 13.77 4.90 8.29
N ALA A 158 14.51 5.68 9.07
CA ALA A 158 15.56 5.17 9.93
C ALA A 158 14.97 4.76 11.29
N THR A 159 14.43 3.55 11.38
CA THR A 159 13.89 3.00 12.64
C THR A 159 15.00 2.33 13.45
N VAL A 160 15.12 2.69 14.74
CA VAL A 160 16.00 2.00 15.69
C VAL A 160 15.27 0.78 16.22
N ARG A 161 15.93 -0.38 16.22
CA ARG A 161 15.35 -1.64 16.69
C ARG A 161 16.31 -2.34 17.65
N TYR A 162 15.74 -3.02 18.64
CA TYR A 162 16.47 -3.86 19.58
C TYR A 162 15.93 -5.29 19.54
N PRO A 163 16.28 -6.09 18.51
CA PRO A 163 15.65 -7.40 18.29
C PRO A 163 15.74 -8.33 19.49
N ASN A 164 16.87 -8.34 20.20
CA ASN A 164 17.05 -9.16 21.41
C ASN A 164 16.15 -8.73 22.58
N ALA A 165 15.72 -7.46 22.63
CA ALA A 165 14.82 -6.97 23.67
C ALA A 165 13.36 -7.30 23.35
N HIS A 166 13.00 -7.55 22.09
CA HIS A 166 11.62 -7.81 21.70
C HIS A 166 11.04 -9.08 22.34
N GLU A 167 11.90 -10.08 22.58
CA GLU A 167 11.52 -11.31 23.29
C GLU A 167 11.02 -11.06 24.73
N TYR A 168 11.44 -9.94 25.34
CA TYR A 168 11.16 -9.62 26.74
C TYR A 168 10.16 -8.47 26.91
N LEU A 169 10.20 -7.49 25.99
CA LEU A 169 9.48 -6.22 26.11
C LEU A 169 8.38 -6.05 25.05
N GLY A 170 8.23 -7.00 24.12
CA GLY A 170 7.24 -6.95 23.04
C GLY A 170 7.80 -6.40 21.72
N ASN A 171 6.94 -6.31 20.69
CA ASN A 171 7.35 -6.01 19.30
C ASN A 171 7.17 -4.54 18.89
N ASP A 172 6.86 -3.64 19.82
CA ASP A 172 6.72 -2.21 19.55
C ASP A 172 8.09 -1.53 19.68
N ASP A 173 8.71 -1.18 18.55
CA ASP A 173 10.04 -0.58 18.47
C ASP A 173 10.15 0.71 19.32
N GLU A 174 9.10 1.55 19.36
CA GLU A 174 9.09 2.81 20.09
C GLU A 174 8.98 2.58 21.60
N GLU A 175 8.09 1.68 22.00
CA GLU A 175 7.92 1.27 23.41
C GLU A 175 9.18 0.62 23.96
N VAL A 176 9.80 -0.30 23.21
CA VAL A 176 11.05 -0.97 23.58
C VAL A 176 12.17 0.06 23.78
N ALA A 177 12.32 1.01 22.84
CA ALA A 177 13.33 2.05 22.96
C ALA A 177 13.08 2.97 24.18
N ARG A 178 11.82 3.27 24.50
CA ARG A 178 11.44 4.03 25.69
C ARG A 178 11.81 3.28 26.97
N LEU A 179 11.41 2.01 27.08
CA LEU A 179 11.68 1.19 28.27
C LEU A 179 13.18 1.01 28.52
N LEU A 180 13.99 0.81 27.47
CA LEU A 180 15.45 0.73 27.62
C LEU A 180 16.06 2.03 28.14
N LYS A 181 15.51 3.18 27.71
CA LYS A 181 15.92 4.48 28.21
C LYS A 181 15.47 4.69 29.66
N ASP A 182 14.24 4.32 30.01
CA ASP A 182 13.75 4.40 31.39
C ASP A 182 14.63 3.56 32.34
N LEU A 183 15.08 2.38 31.91
CA LEU A 183 16.02 1.55 32.67
C LEU A 183 17.42 2.17 32.79
N GLU A 184 17.87 2.95 31.81
CA GLU A 184 19.10 3.73 31.92
C GLU A 184 18.94 4.91 32.89
N ASP A 185 17.82 5.63 32.80
CA ASP A 185 17.49 6.76 33.66
C ASP A 185 17.38 6.32 35.14
N GLU A 186 16.91 5.09 35.39
CA GLU A 186 16.89 4.43 36.71
C GLU A 186 18.22 3.73 37.08
N GLU A 187 19.29 3.97 36.32
CA GLU A 187 20.64 3.45 36.56
C GLU A 187 20.77 1.91 36.53
N ILE A 188 19.76 1.18 36.06
CA ILE A 188 19.79 -0.28 35.91
C ILE A 188 20.64 -0.67 34.69
N LEU A 189 20.51 0.11 33.61
CA LEU A 189 21.33 -0.02 32.41
C LEU A 189 22.27 1.18 32.29
N GLU A 190 23.33 1.00 31.51
CA GLU A 190 24.14 2.09 30.98
C GLU A 190 24.17 1.99 29.46
N SER A 191 23.94 3.11 28.76
CA SER A 191 24.14 3.15 27.31
C SER A 191 25.60 3.42 26.96
N ARG A 192 26.06 2.78 25.89
CA ARG A 192 27.33 3.09 25.25
C ARG A 192 27.10 3.27 23.76
N THR A 193 27.93 4.10 23.14
CA THR A 193 27.89 4.32 21.70
C THR A 193 28.13 3.02 20.94
N TYR A 194 27.23 2.67 20.02
CA TYR A 194 27.31 1.46 19.22
C TYR A 194 26.90 1.74 17.77
N GLY A 195 27.81 1.48 16.84
CA GLY A 195 27.58 1.72 15.42
C GLY A 195 27.37 3.21 15.07
N ARG A 196 27.01 3.46 13.81
CA ARG A 196 26.65 4.78 13.29
C ARG A 196 25.27 4.71 12.65
N LYS A 197 24.55 5.82 12.70
CA LYS A 197 23.30 6.01 11.96
C LYS A 197 23.44 7.17 10.98
N VAL A 198 22.59 7.15 9.96
CA VAL A 198 22.48 8.26 9.02
C VAL A 198 21.84 9.44 9.75
N GLU A 199 22.43 10.62 9.61
CA GLU A 199 21.88 11.84 10.18
C GLU A 199 22.21 13.04 9.28
N CYS A 200 21.18 13.78 8.90
CA CYS A 200 21.34 14.98 8.10
C CYS A 200 21.86 16.12 8.99
N ARG A 201 23.11 16.53 8.78
CA ARG A 201 23.72 17.66 9.53
C ARG A 201 23.01 19.00 9.34
N GLN A 202 22.13 19.12 8.36
CA GLN A 202 21.38 20.36 8.11
C GLN A 202 20.13 20.47 8.99
N CYS A 203 19.46 19.35 9.30
CA CYS A 203 18.19 19.39 10.04
C CYS A 203 18.04 18.33 11.14
N GLY A 204 19.05 17.49 11.38
CA GLY A 204 19.06 16.43 12.40
C GLY A 204 18.24 15.18 12.05
N ASP A 205 17.56 15.16 10.90
CA ASP A 205 16.70 14.05 10.51
C ASP A 205 17.52 12.85 10.00
N SER A 206 17.03 11.64 10.28
CA SER A 206 17.65 10.38 9.86
C SER A 206 16.96 9.74 8.65
N ASP A 207 15.78 10.22 8.26
CA ASP A 207 15.05 9.70 7.11
C ASP A 207 15.67 10.19 5.80
N ILE A 208 15.78 9.27 4.83
CA ILE A 208 16.45 9.53 3.55
C ILE A 208 15.61 9.10 2.36
N THR A 209 15.89 9.72 1.22
CA THR A 209 15.45 9.24 -0.09
C THR A 209 16.65 8.81 -0.91
N ILE A 210 16.50 7.71 -1.64
CA ILE A 210 17.47 7.26 -2.64
C ILE A 210 16.95 7.70 -4.01
N GLU A 211 17.74 8.50 -4.71
CA GLU A 211 17.47 8.88 -6.09
C GLU A 211 18.45 8.18 -7.02
N LEU A 212 17.91 7.61 -8.09
CA LEU A 212 18.68 7.04 -9.20
C LEU A 212 18.73 8.08 -10.32
N LEU A 213 19.92 8.60 -10.60
CA LEU A 213 20.10 9.69 -11.57
C LEU A 213 20.81 9.20 -12.82
N CYS A 214 20.41 9.73 -13.97
CA CYS A 214 21.05 9.45 -15.25
C CYS A 214 22.51 9.92 -15.19
N PRO A 215 23.49 9.07 -15.51
CA PRO A 215 24.90 9.44 -15.42
C PRO A 215 25.28 10.57 -16.40
N SER A 216 24.55 10.73 -17.51
CA SER A 216 24.82 11.74 -18.52
C SER A 216 24.20 13.11 -18.22
N CYS A 217 22.99 13.17 -17.67
CA CYS A 217 22.27 14.45 -17.48
C CYS A 217 21.74 14.69 -16.06
N SER A 218 21.97 13.76 -15.12
CA SER A 218 21.48 13.79 -13.73
C SER A 218 19.95 13.89 -13.59
N SER A 219 19.18 13.57 -14.64
CA SER A 219 17.72 13.40 -14.54
C SER A 219 17.38 12.16 -13.71
N ASN A 220 16.35 12.25 -12.87
CA ASN A 220 15.77 11.09 -12.16
C ASN A 220 14.67 10.40 -12.96
N ASP A 221 14.32 10.92 -14.15
CA ASP A 221 13.34 10.35 -15.06
C ASP A 221 13.95 9.23 -15.91
N ILE A 222 14.10 8.06 -15.27
CA ILE A 222 14.64 6.84 -15.84
C ILE A 222 13.57 5.75 -15.74
N HIS A 223 13.31 5.06 -16.84
CA HIS A 223 12.33 3.97 -16.90
C HIS A 223 12.96 2.73 -17.51
N LYS A 224 12.38 1.56 -17.21
CA LYS A 224 12.80 0.30 -17.83
C LYS A 224 12.11 0.15 -19.18
N VAL A 225 12.90 -0.05 -20.23
CA VAL A 225 12.43 -0.46 -21.54
C VAL A 225 12.68 -1.95 -21.69
N TYR A 226 11.64 -2.69 -21.98
CA TYR A 226 11.67 -4.14 -22.16
C TYR A 226 11.70 -4.45 -23.63
N THR A 227 12.69 -5.22 -24.07
CA THR A 227 12.65 -5.88 -25.38
C THR A 227 11.92 -7.20 -25.20
N VAL A 228 10.78 -7.36 -25.86
CA VAL A 228 9.89 -8.51 -25.69
C VAL A 228 9.61 -9.21 -27.01
N PHE A 229 9.37 -10.52 -26.94
CA PHE A 229 8.89 -11.31 -28.08
C PHE A 229 7.36 -11.33 -28.13
N CYS A 230 6.78 -11.01 -29.29
CA CYS A 230 5.35 -11.13 -29.51
C CYS A 230 4.97 -12.58 -29.86
N PRO A 231 4.15 -13.28 -29.06
CA PRO A 231 3.74 -14.66 -29.37
C PRO A 231 2.80 -14.74 -30.59
N LYS A 232 2.13 -13.64 -30.95
CA LYS A 232 1.17 -13.61 -32.06
C LYS A 232 1.82 -13.49 -33.44
N CYS A 233 2.93 -12.74 -33.55
CA CYS A 233 3.58 -12.50 -34.85
C CYS A 233 5.07 -12.85 -34.87
N SER A 234 5.60 -13.41 -33.78
CA SER A 234 6.99 -13.83 -33.63
C SER A 234 8.04 -12.76 -33.86
N ASN A 235 7.67 -11.48 -33.73
CA ASN A 235 8.59 -10.34 -33.86
C ASN A 235 8.92 -9.77 -32.48
N GLN A 236 10.10 -9.16 -32.38
CA GLN A 236 10.52 -8.42 -31.19
C GLN A 236 10.04 -6.97 -31.27
N PHE A 237 9.72 -6.38 -30.11
CA PHE A 237 9.44 -4.95 -30.00
C PHE A 237 9.79 -4.45 -28.61
N GLN A 238 9.96 -3.13 -28.47
CA GLN A 238 10.20 -2.48 -27.20
C GLN A 238 8.88 -2.05 -26.55
N ALA A 239 8.75 -2.25 -25.24
CA ALA A 239 7.61 -1.84 -24.45
C ALA A 239 8.05 -1.29 -23.09
N VAL A 240 7.29 -0.34 -22.55
CA VAL A 240 7.40 0.06 -21.15
C VAL A 240 6.30 -0.67 -20.40
N LEU A 241 6.70 -1.52 -19.46
CA LEU A 241 5.79 -2.29 -18.61
C LEU A 241 5.72 -1.57 -17.25
N VAL A 242 4.55 -1.04 -16.92
CA VAL A 242 4.24 -0.52 -15.58
C VAL A 242 3.54 -1.62 -14.77
N ASP A 243 3.63 -1.55 -13.44
CA ASP A 243 3.25 -2.67 -12.55
C ASP A 243 1.80 -3.19 -12.77
N ASP A 244 0.85 -2.29 -13.08
CA ASP A 244 -0.56 -2.64 -13.28
C ASP A 244 -0.97 -2.86 -14.75
N LEU A 245 0.00 -3.00 -15.67
CA LEU A 245 -0.30 -3.13 -17.10
C LEU A 245 -0.70 -4.57 -17.46
N ALA A 246 -1.98 -4.79 -17.78
CA ALA A 246 -2.49 -6.11 -18.15
C ALA A 246 -2.15 -6.50 -19.60
N GLU A 247 -2.16 -5.54 -20.53
CA GLU A 247 -1.95 -5.78 -21.96
C GLU A 247 -1.11 -4.68 -22.61
N VAL A 248 -0.33 -5.07 -23.62
CA VAL A 248 0.42 -4.17 -24.49
C VAL A 248 0.04 -4.40 -25.94
N THR A 249 0.08 -3.34 -26.75
CA THR A 249 -0.12 -3.48 -28.20
C THR A 249 1.22 -3.72 -28.87
N CYS A 250 1.37 -4.84 -29.58
CA CYS A 250 2.57 -5.10 -30.38
C CYS A 250 2.72 -4.04 -31.46
N MET A 251 3.85 -3.33 -31.50
CA MET A 251 4.06 -2.26 -32.48
C MET A 251 4.18 -2.76 -33.93
N THR A 252 4.47 -4.05 -34.12
CA THR A 252 4.65 -4.67 -35.45
C THR A 252 3.34 -5.18 -36.05
N CYS A 253 2.60 -6.03 -35.33
CA CYS A 253 1.34 -6.60 -35.83
C CYS A 253 0.08 -5.86 -35.37
N LYS A 254 0.24 -4.86 -34.49
CA LYS A 254 -0.85 -4.05 -33.90
C LYS A 254 -1.88 -4.84 -33.10
N GLN A 255 -1.57 -6.10 -32.75
CA GLN A 255 -2.44 -6.92 -31.92
C GLN A 255 -2.16 -6.66 -30.43
N PRO A 256 -3.21 -6.65 -29.58
CA PRO A 256 -3.02 -6.64 -28.13
C PRO A 256 -2.43 -7.99 -27.68
N VAL A 257 -1.53 -7.95 -26.71
CA VAL A 257 -0.87 -9.11 -26.11
C VAL A 257 -0.90 -8.93 -24.60
N LYS A 258 -1.30 -9.98 -23.88
CA LYS A 258 -1.26 -9.94 -22.42
C LYS A 258 0.18 -9.89 -21.94
N VAL A 259 0.47 -9.06 -20.94
CA VAL A 259 1.81 -8.94 -20.38
C VAL A 259 2.32 -10.29 -19.86
N SER A 260 1.44 -11.11 -19.29
CA SER A 260 1.75 -12.48 -18.83
C SER A 260 2.16 -13.45 -19.94
N GLU A 261 1.88 -13.14 -21.21
CA GLU A 261 2.22 -13.97 -22.38
C GLU A 261 3.50 -13.49 -23.08
N LEU A 262 4.06 -12.34 -22.66
CA LEU A 262 5.28 -11.81 -23.25
C LEU A 262 6.50 -12.58 -22.75
N SER A 263 7.39 -12.94 -23.67
CA SER A 263 8.74 -13.39 -23.29
C SER A 263 9.67 -12.19 -23.25
N ILE A 264 10.22 -11.88 -22.08
CA ILE A 264 11.19 -10.81 -21.89
C ILE A 264 12.55 -11.30 -22.38
N ILE A 265 13.14 -10.56 -23.32
CA ILE A 265 14.44 -10.88 -23.92
C ILE A 265 15.54 -10.06 -23.23
N ASP A 266 15.29 -8.76 -23.07
CA ASP A 266 16.25 -7.83 -22.48
C ASP A 266 15.51 -6.70 -21.77
N VAL A 267 16.20 -6.06 -20.81
CA VAL A 267 15.67 -4.93 -20.03
C VAL A 267 16.77 -3.88 -19.91
N GLU A 268 16.50 -2.68 -20.41
CA GLU A 268 17.44 -1.58 -20.40
C GLU A 268 16.82 -0.33 -19.73
N PRO A 269 17.47 0.27 -18.72
CA PRO A 269 17.04 1.54 -18.16
C PRO A 269 17.39 2.68 -19.12
N LEU A 270 16.38 3.47 -19.49
CA LEU A 270 16.48 4.58 -20.41
C LEU A 270 16.09 5.89 -19.73
N CYS A 271 16.92 6.92 -19.91
CA CYS A 271 16.61 8.28 -19.47
C CYS A 271 15.65 8.96 -20.45
N ASN A 272 14.46 9.34 -19.99
CA ASN A 272 13.47 10.08 -20.80
C ASN A 272 13.97 11.46 -21.25
N LYS A 273 14.87 12.07 -20.47
CA LYS A 273 15.35 13.44 -20.74
C LYS A 273 16.40 13.52 -21.85
N CYS A 274 17.32 12.55 -21.92
CA CYS A 274 18.44 12.60 -22.87
C CYS A 274 18.61 11.35 -23.73
N GLY A 275 17.78 10.31 -23.54
CA GLY A 275 17.85 9.05 -24.29
C GLY A 275 19.05 8.18 -23.94
N THR A 276 19.83 8.52 -22.90
CA THR A 276 20.94 7.68 -22.47
C THR A 276 20.39 6.40 -21.86
N ALA A 277 20.83 5.28 -22.43
CA ALA A 277 20.59 3.96 -21.90
C ALA A 277 21.75 3.55 -21.00
N SER A 278 21.48 3.12 -19.76
CA SER A 278 22.53 2.81 -18.79
C SER A 278 22.03 1.92 -17.65
N ASN A 279 22.77 0.84 -17.39
CA ASN A 279 22.56 -0.05 -16.26
C ASN A 279 23.23 0.42 -14.96
N ASP A 280 23.92 1.56 -14.98
CA ASP A 280 24.68 2.09 -13.85
C ASP A 280 24.21 3.52 -13.50
N PRO A 281 23.00 3.67 -12.92
CA PRO A 281 22.52 4.98 -12.51
C PRO A 281 23.37 5.52 -11.36
N LYS A 282 23.58 6.83 -11.36
CA LYS A 282 24.23 7.52 -10.24
C LYS A 282 23.30 7.52 -9.04
N ILE A 283 23.68 6.78 -7.99
CA ILE A 283 22.94 6.71 -6.73
C ILE A 283 23.25 7.97 -5.89
N VAL A 284 22.20 8.66 -5.46
CA VAL A 284 22.31 9.83 -4.59
C VAL A 284 21.38 9.69 -3.39
N PHE A 285 21.92 9.92 -2.20
CA PHE A 285 21.16 10.02 -0.96
C PHE A 285 20.79 11.48 -0.69
N LYS A 286 19.51 11.73 -0.36
CA LYS A 286 19.05 13.04 0.12
C LYS A 286 18.29 12.89 1.42
N CYS A 287 18.31 13.92 2.25
CA CYS A 287 17.45 14.00 3.42
C CYS A 287 15.97 14.05 3.00
N ALA A 288 15.13 13.24 3.62
CA ALA A 288 13.70 13.19 3.35
C ALA A 288 12.97 14.47 3.76
N THR A 289 13.49 15.21 4.74
CA THR A 289 12.86 16.44 5.24
C THR A 289 13.34 17.68 4.50
N CYS A 290 14.65 17.96 4.49
CA CYS A 290 15.16 19.20 3.88
C CYS A 290 15.64 19.05 2.43
N GLY A 291 15.68 17.84 1.87
CA GLY A 291 16.11 17.59 0.49
C GLY A 291 17.61 17.74 0.24
N LYS A 292 18.41 18.03 1.28
CA LYS A 292 19.87 18.17 1.15
C LYS A 292 20.50 16.85 0.73
N GLN A 293 21.37 16.89 -0.28
CA GLN A 293 22.19 15.75 -0.65
C GLN A 293 23.16 15.40 0.49
N LEU A 294 23.12 14.14 0.91
CA LEU A 294 23.99 13.59 1.93
C LEU A 294 25.33 13.16 1.32
N LYS A 295 26.40 13.42 2.06
CA LYS A 295 27.76 12.99 1.77
C LYS A 295 28.14 11.81 2.68
N GLY A 296 29.25 11.14 2.39
CA GLY A 296 29.71 10.00 3.20
C GLY A 296 29.84 10.31 4.70
N ALA A 297 30.19 11.54 5.06
CA ALA A 297 30.24 11.97 6.46
C ALA A 297 28.84 12.00 7.13
N ASP A 298 27.80 12.38 6.40
CA ASP A 298 26.41 12.41 6.89
C ASP A 298 25.86 10.99 7.12
N LEU A 299 26.31 10.03 6.30
CA LEU A 299 25.97 8.60 6.45
C LEU A 299 26.58 7.96 7.71
N LEU A 300 27.54 8.63 8.35
CA LEU A 300 28.24 8.17 9.56
C LEU A 300 28.08 9.14 10.74
N SER A 301 27.17 10.12 10.65
CA SER A 301 27.12 11.24 11.60
C SER A 301 26.45 10.90 12.92
N GLY A 302 25.32 10.19 12.89
CA GLY A 302 24.62 9.86 14.11
C GLY A 302 25.26 8.67 14.83
N THR A 303 24.95 8.55 16.11
CA THR A 303 25.46 7.47 16.98
C THR A 303 24.29 6.59 17.40
N GLY A 304 24.43 5.28 17.24
CA GLY A 304 23.52 4.31 17.84
C GLY A 304 23.88 4.08 19.31
N LEU A 305 22.95 3.55 20.09
CA LEU A 305 23.15 3.22 21.49
C LEU A 305 22.96 1.72 21.69
N ALA A 306 23.89 1.09 22.41
CA ALA A 306 23.72 -0.23 22.98
C ALA A 306 23.64 -0.10 24.51
N TYR A 307 22.73 -0.86 25.11
CA TYR A 307 22.53 -0.87 26.55
C TYR A 307 23.22 -2.08 27.18
N TYR A 308 23.85 -1.85 28.33
CA TYR A 308 24.54 -2.86 29.12
C TYR A 308 23.99 -2.82 30.54
N PHE A 309 23.95 -3.98 31.21
CA PHE A 309 23.63 -4.01 32.62
C PHE A 309 24.69 -3.24 33.41
N ARG A 310 24.27 -2.31 34.26
CA ARG A 310 25.20 -1.57 35.12
C ARG A 310 25.58 -2.48 36.29
N TYR A 311 26.82 -2.98 36.26
CA TYR A 311 27.37 -3.67 37.43
C TYR A 311 27.55 -2.64 38.54
N ALA A 312 26.92 -2.85 39.70
CA ALA A 312 27.30 -2.14 40.91
C ALA A 312 28.77 -2.50 41.20
N HIS A 313 29.66 -1.52 41.08
CA HIS A 313 30.98 -1.65 41.67
C HIS A 313 30.79 -1.61 43.19
N ASP A 314 30.98 -2.74 43.85
CA ASP A 314 31.27 -2.82 45.29
C ASP A 314 32.54 -2.02 45.64
#